data_AF-A0AA41CEN4-F1
#
_entry.id   AF-A0AA41CEN4-F1
#
_cell.length_a   1.000
_cell.length_b   1.000
_cell.length_c   1.000
_cell.angle_alpha   90.00
_cell.angle_beta   90.00
_cell.angle_gamma   90.00
#
_symmetry.space_group_name_H-M   'P 1'
#
loop_
_entity.id
_entity.type
_entity.pdbx_description
1 polymer ?
#
loop_
_entity_poly.entity_id
_entity_poly.type
_entity_poly.pdbx_seq_one_letter_code
_entity_poly.pdbx_strand_id
1 'polypeptide(L)'
;MKILVTGGGGFLGQALCRGLVERGHQVLAFNRSHYPELQAMGVGQIRGDLADAQAVLHAVAGVDAVFHNGAKAGAWGSYDSYHQANVVGTDNVIAACRAHGINRLVYTSTPSVTHRATHPVEGLGADEVPYGEDFQAPYAATKAIAEQRVLAANDVSLATVALRPRLIWGPGDQQLVPRLAERARQGRLRLVGDGNNKVDTTYIDNAALAHFLAFEALAPGAACAGKAYFISNGEPLPMRELVNQLLAAVGAPTVDKAISFKTAYRIGAVCERLWPLLRLRGEPPLTRFLAEQLCTPHWYSMEPARRDFGYVPQVSIEEGLRRLKASSAA
;
A
#
# COMPACT_ATOMS: atom_id res chain seq x y z
N MET A 1 -3.47 -4.07 -24.75
CA MET A 1 -2.21 -4.50 -24.12
C MET A 1 -2.49 -5.66 -23.18
N LYS A 2 -1.54 -6.56 -23.03
CA LYS A 2 -1.50 -7.61 -22.03
C LYS A 2 -0.67 -7.17 -20.84
N ILE A 3 -1.24 -7.11 -19.65
CA ILE A 3 -0.62 -6.50 -18.47
C ILE A 3 -0.52 -7.54 -17.34
N LEU A 4 0.65 -7.63 -16.72
CA LEU A 4 0.86 -8.43 -15.52
C LEU A 4 0.64 -7.59 -14.27
N VAL A 5 -0.17 -8.08 -13.33
CA VAL A 5 -0.32 -7.52 -11.98
C VAL A 5 0.25 -8.53 -10.99
N THR A 6 1.38 -8.23 -10.36
CA THR A 6 1.85 -9.07 -9.25
C THR A 6 1.02 -8.75 -8.00
N GLY A 7 0.68 -9.77 -7.21
CA GLY A 7 -0.19 -9.59 -6.05
C GLY A 7 -1.60 -9.13 -6.41
N GLY A 8 -2.10 -9.50 -7.59
CA GLY A 8 -3.46 -9.20 -8.04
C GLY A 8 -4.56 -9.74 -7.12
N GLY A 9 -4.28 -10.76 -6.31
CA GLY A 9 -5.24 -11.30 -5.33
C GLY A 9 -5.43 -10.45 -4.07
N GLY A 10 -4.56 -9.46 -3.83
CA GLY A 10 -4.67 -8.55 -2.68
C GLY A 10 -5.70 -7.44 -2.88
N PHE A 11 -6.02 -6.70 -1.83
CA PHE A 11 -7.07 -5.65 -1.85
C PHE A 11 -6.89 -4.63 -2.99
N LEU A 12 -5.75 -3.93 -3.03
CA LEU A 12 -5.43 -3.03 -4.16
C LEU A 12 -5.24 -3.80 -5.47
N GLY A 13 -4.64 -4.99 -5.42
CA GLY A 13 -4.40 -5.83 -6.60
C GLY A 13 -5.69 -6.16 -7.36
N GLN A 14 -6.77 -6.48 -6.65
CA GLN A 14 -8.06 -6.79 -7.26
C GLN A 14 -8.69 -5.54 -7.88
N ALA A 15 -8.57 -4.38 -7.23
CA ALA A 15 -9.03 -3.11 -7.81
C ALA A 15 -8.25 -2.74 -9.08
N LEU A 16 -6.92 -2.97 -9.09
CA LEU A 16 -6.08 -2.79 -10.28
C LEU A 16 -6.50 -3.76 -11.39
N CYS A 17 -6.68 -5.05 -11.09
CA CYS A 17 -7.08 -6.04 -12.10
C CYS A 17 -8.45 -5.68 -12.71
N ARG A 18 -9.45 -5.38 -11.88
CA ARG A 18 -10.78 -4.95 -12.33
C ARG A 18 -10.70 -3.72 -13.23
N GLY A 19 -10.04 -2.66 -12.77
CA GLY A 19 -9.95 -1.41 -13.53
C GLY A 19 -9.15 -1.52 -14.83
N LEU A 20 -8.16 -2.42 -14.90
CA LEU A 20 -7.44 -2.71 -16.15
C LEU A 20 -8.31 -3.50 -17.14
N VAL A 21 -9.09 -4.48 -16.67
CA VAL A 21 -10.04 -5.22 -17.52
C VAL A 21 -11.11 -4.28 -18.08
N GLU A 22 -11.68 -3.40 -17.24
CA GLU A 22 -12.67 -2.39 -17.65
C GLU A 22 -12.13 -1.41 -18.71
N ARG A 23 -10.81 -1.18 -18.73
CA ARG A 23 -10.10 -0.38 -19.74
C ARG A 23 -9.74 -1.17 -21.01
N GLY A 24 -10.20 -2.42 -21.13
CA GLY A 24 -10.00 -3.25 -22.31
C GLY A 24 -8.62 -3.93 -22.40
N HIS A 25 -7.88 -3.98 -21.29
CA HIS A 25 -6.61 -4.72 -21.24
C HIS A 25 -6.84 -6.21 -20.98
N GLN A 26 -5.97 -7.05 -21.53
CA GLN A 26 -5.87 -8.45 -21.13
C GLN A 26 -5.02 -8.51 -19.86
N VAL A 27 -5.57 -9.00 -18.75
CA VAL A 27 -4.87 -8.97 -17.46
C VAL A 27 -4.45 -10.38 -17.05
N LEU A 28 -3.21 -10.50 -16.62
CA LEU A 28 -2.67 -11.65 -15.90
C LEU A 28 -2.32 -11.25 -14.46
N ALA A 29 -2.66 -12.09 -13.50
CA ALA A 29 -2.26 -11.90 -12.10
C ALA A 29 -1.23 -12.95 -11.68
N PHE A 30 -0.12 -12.51 -11.10
CA PHE A 30 0.89 -13.39 -10.51
C PHE A 30 0.75 -13.42 -8.99
N ASN A 31 0.38 -14.58 -8.44
CA ASN A 31 0.01 -14.73 -7.04
C ASN A 31 0.52 -16.06 -6.44
N ARG A 32 0.65 -16.12 -5.11
CA ARG A 32 1.00 -17.38 -4.42
C ARG A 32 -0.15 -18.40 -4.36
N SER A 33 -1.38 -17.90 -4.49
CA SER A 33 -2.62 -18.68 -4.40
C SER A 33 -3.54 -18.33 -5.58
N HIS A 34 -4.51 -19.20 -5.83
CA HIS A 34 -5.61 -18.93 -6.76
C HIS A 34 -6.71 -18.11 -6.07
N TYR A 35 -7.28 -17.14 -6.78
CA TYR A 35 -8.35 -16.27 -6.30
C TYR A 35 -9.58 -16.38 -7.22
N PRO A 36 -10.71 -16.93 -6.74
CA PRO A 36 -11.93 -17.04 -7.55
C PRO A 36 -12.44 -15.69 -8.08
N GLU A 37 -12.25 -14.62 -7.32
CA GLU A 37 -12.69 -13.27 -7.67
C GLU A 37 -12.00 -12.77 -8.95
N LEU A 38 -10.72 -13.09 -9.12
CA LEU A 38 -9.98 -12.75 -10.33
C LEU A 38 -10.48 -13.52 -11.56
N GLN A 39 -10.79 -14.81 -11.37
CA GLN A 39 -11.34 -15.64 -12.44
C GLN A 39 -12.71 -15.11 -12.90
N ALA A 40 -13.56 -14.70 -11.96
CA ALA A 40 -14.86 -14.10 -12.26
C ALA A 40 -14.75 -12.78 -13.05
N MET A 41 -13.63 -12.05 -12.92
CA MET A 41 -13.32 -10.85 -13.70
C MET A 41 -12.67 -11.15 -15.07
N GLY A 42 -12.47 -12.42 -15.43
CA GLY A 42 -11.77 -12.81 -16.67
C GLY A 42 -10.26 -12.61 -16.61
N VAL A 43 -9.67 -12.48 -15.42
CA VAL A 43 -8.23 -12.30 -15.22
C VAL A 43 -7.54 -13.66 -15.24
N GLY A 44 -6.56 -13.84 -16.13
CA GLY A 44 -5.72 -15.05 -16.13
C GLY A 44 -4.83 -15.09 -14.90
N GLN A 45 -4.56 -16.28 -14.35
CA GLN A 45 -3.79 -16.41 -13.11
C GLN A 45 -2.57 -17.31 -13.30
N ILE A 46 -1.42 -16.81 -12.85
CA ILE A 46 -0.16 -17.56 -12.80
C ILE A 46 0.19 -17.71 -11.32
N ARG A 47 0.41 -18.96 -10.89
CA ARG A 47 0.79 -19.25 -9.51
C ARG A 47 2.31 -19.29 -9.38
N GLY A 48 2.86 -18.55 -8.43
CA GLY A 48 4.29 -18.58 -8.12
C GLY A 48 4.65 -17.68 -6.94
N ASP A 49 5.91 -17.77 -6.52
CA ASP A 49 6.49 -16.88 -5.51
C ASP A 49 7.33 -15.80 -6.21
N LEU A 50 7.27 -14.57 -5.73
CA LEU A 50 8.12 -13.49 -6.24
C LEU A 50 9.60 -13.77 -5.98
N ALA A 51 9.94 -14.50 -4.92
CA ALA A 51 11.31 -14.89 -4.63
C ALA A 51 11.87 -15.94 -5.61
N ASP A 52 11.01 -16.60 -6.40
CA ASP A 52 11.43 -17.53 -7.46
C ASP A 52 11.65 -16.78 -8.78
N ALA A 53 12.92 -16.55 -9.12
CA ALA A 53 13.30 -15.81 -10.32
C ALA A 53 12.77 -16.45 -11.62
N GLN A 54 12.71 -17.78 -11.71
CA GLN A 54 12.22 -18.47 -12.91
C GLN A 54 10.70 -18.36 -13.03
N ALA A 55 9.98 -18.47 -11.91
CA ALA A 55 8.54 -18.25 -11.89
C ALA A 55 8.18 -16.81 -12.32
N VAL A 56 8.93 -15.81 -11.84
CA VAL A 56 8.73 -14.41 -12.23
C VAL A 56 9.07 -14.20 -13.71
N LEU A 57 10.20 -14.74 -14.19
CA LEU A 57 10.59 -14.66 -15.61
C LEU A 57 9.49 -15.24 -16.51
N HIS A 58 8.97 -16.43 -16.17
CA HIS A 58 7.87 -17.05 -16.89
C HIS A 58 6.59 -16.20 -16.87
N ALA A 59 6.27 -15.57 -15.73
CA ALA A 59 5.06 -14.75 -15.58
C ALA A 59 5.09 -13.46 -16.43
N VAL A 60 6.27 -12.89 -16.64
CA VAL A 60 6.47 -11.68 -17.47
C VAL A 60 6.52 -12.02 -18.97
N ALA A 61 6.71 -13.29 -19.35
CA ALA A 61 6.82 -13.66 -20.76
C ALA A 61 5.59 -13.26 -21.59
N GLY A 62 5.82 -12.44 -22.61
CA GLY A 62 4.79 -12.01 -23.57
C GLY A 62 3.70 -11.13 -22.98
N VAL A 63 4.01 -10.33 -21.96
CA VAL A 63 3.18 -9.19 -21.51
C VAL A 63 3.81 -7.89 -22.04
N ASP A 64 3.04 -6.80 -22.05
CA ASP A 64 3.50 -5.50 -22.55
C ASP A 64 3.91 -4.54 -21.41
N ALA A 65 3.39 -4.75 -20.21
CA ALA A 65 3.65 -3.91 -19.04
C ALA A 65 3.43 -4.67 -17.72
N VAL A 66 4.03 -4.15 -16.64
CA VAL A 66 3.94 -4.75 -15.31
C VAL A 66 3.48 -3.73 -14.26
N PHE A 67 2.47 -4.11 -13.48
CA PHE A 67 2.07 -3.47 -12.23
C PHE A 67 2.59 -4.34 -11.08
N HIS A 68 3.67 -3.91 -10.45
CA HIS A 68 4.28 -4.61 -9.32
C HIS A 68 3.65 -4.16 -8.00
N ASN A 69 2.53 -4.79 -7.63
CA ASN A 69 1.80 -4.55 -6.38
C ASN A 69 2.08 -5.63 -5.30
N GLY A 70 2.57 -6.80 -5.71
CA GLY A 70 2.84 -7.91 -4.81
C GLY A 70 3.98 -7.61 -3.84
N ALA A 71 3.69 -7.69 -2.54
CA ALA A 71 4.64 -7.53 -1.46
C ALA A 71 4.13 -8.26 -0.20
N LYS A 72 5.03 -8.55 0.74
CA LYS A 72 4.67 -8.86 2.10
C LYS A 72 4.49 -7.57 2.89
N ALA A 73 3.24 -7.29 3.28
CA ALA A 73 2.87 -6.22 4.20
C ALA A 73 2.75 -6.75 5.64
N GLY A 74 2.65 -5.83 6.60
CA GLY A 74 2.51 -6.14 8.03
C GLY A 74 3.60 -5.49 8.88
N ALA A 75 3.45 -5.55 10.20
CA ALA A 75 4.39 -4.94 11.15
C ALA A 75 5.19 -5.99 11.94
N TRP A 76 5.03 -7.27 11.63
CA TRP A 76 5.57 -8.37 12.42
C TRP A 76 6.02 -9.57 11.58
N GLY A 77 7.13 -10.20 11.96
CA GLY A 77 7.75 -11.32 11.24
C GLY A 77 9.27 -11.16 11.08
N SER A 78 9.95 -12.19 10.59
CA SER A 78 11.41 -12.13 10.40
C SER A 78 11.79 -11.19 9.26
N TYR A 79 12.89 -10.46 9.42
CA TYR A 79 13.42 -9.57 8.39
C TYR A 79 13.63 -10.31 7.06
N ASP A 80 14.23 -11.51 7.10
CA ASP A 80 14.45 -12.34 5.91
C ASP A 80 13.16 -12.59 5.12
N SER A 81 12.05 -12.91 5.80
CA SER A 81 10.78 -13.14 5.10
C SER A 81 10.21 -11.90 4.40
N TYR A 82 10.50 -10.70 4.91
CA TYR A 82 10.16 -9.44 4.23
C TYR A 82 11.15 -9.16 3.10
N HIS A 83 12.44 -9.42 3.32
CA HIS A 83 13.50 -9.21 2.33
C HIS A 83 13.30 -10.11 1.09
N GLN A 84 13.01 -11.40 1.27
CA GLN A 84 12.72 -12.31 0.15
C GLN A 84 11.53 -11.82 -0.68
N ALA A 85 10.42 -11.48 -0.04
CA ALA A 85 9.21 -11.08 -0.74
C ALA A 85 9.30 -9.69 -1.39
N ASN A 86 9.86 -8.72 -0.68
CA ASN A 86 9.83 -7.32 -1.09
C ASN A 86 11.07 -6.91 -1.86
N VAL A 87 12.26 -7.40 -1.48
CA VAL A 87 13.53 -6.95 -2.06
C VAL A 87 13.94 -7.89 -3.20
N VAL A 88 14.14 -9.17 -2.89
CA VAL A 88 14.49 -10.19 -3.91
C VAL A 88 13.36 -10.31 -4.94
N GLY A 89 12.11 -10.32 -4.48
CA GLY A 89 10.95 -10.32 -5.37
C GLY A 89 10.91 -9.14 -6.35
N THR A 90 11.29 -7.94 -5.90
CA THR A 90 11.37 -6.76 -6.77
C THR A 90 12.52 -6.87 -7.76
N ASP A 91 13.69 -7.35 -7.34
CA ASP A 91 14.83 -7.57 -8.25
C ASP A 91 14.47 -8.54 -9.37
N ASN A 92 13.78 -9.64 -9.03
CA ASN A 92 13.34 -10.62 -10.00
C ASN A 92 12.39 -10.01 -11.03
N VAL A 93 11.46 -9.14 -10.60
CA VAL A 93 10.55 -8.43 -11.50
C VAL A 93 11.32 -7.47 -12.40
N ILE A 94 12.25 -6.70 -11.86
CA ILE A 94 13.10 -5.79 -12.65
C ILE A 94 13.89 -6.59 -13.69
N ALA A 95 14.56 -7.67 -13.28
CA ALA A 95 15.35 -8.52 -14.17
C ALA A 95 14.48 -9.16 -15.27
N ALA A 96 13.29 -9.65 -14.93
CA ALA A 96 12.35 -10.20 -15.90
C ALA A 96 11.83 -9.15 -16.88
N CYS A 97 11.54 -7.93 -16.42
CA CYS A 97 11.21 -6.80 -17.29
C CYS A 97 12.32 -6.54 -18.31
N ARG A 98 13.59 -6.56 -17.88
CA ARG A 98 14.74 -6.39 -18.80
C ARG A 98 14.87 -7.54 -19.79
N ALA A 99 14.76 -8.77 -19.32
CA ALA A 99 14.90 -9.96 -20.15
C ALA A 99 13.82 -10.04 -21.26
N HIS A 100 12.62 -9.54 -20.99
CA HIS A 100 11.50 -9.55 -21.94
C HIS A 100 11.26 -8.21 -22.65
N GLY A 101 12.14 -7.21 -22.45
CA GLY A 101 12.00 -5.91 -23.11
C GLY A 101 10.74 -5.14 -22.69
N ILE A 102 10.26 -5.35 -21.47
CA ILE A 102 9.15 -4.56 -20.91
C ILE A 102 9.62 -3.13 -20.72
N ASN A 103 8.83 -2.16 -21.20
CA ASN A 103 9.21 -0.75 -21.16
C ASN A 103 8.50 0.08 -20.08
N ARG A 104 7.52 -0.50 -19.37
CA ARG A 104 6.72 0.18 -18.33
C ARG A 104 6.55 -0.69 -17.09
N LEU A 105 7.05 -0.20 -15.96
CA LEU A 105 6.91 -0.81 -14.64
C LEU A 105 6.31 0.19 -13.63
N VAL A 106 5.07 -0.04 -13.23
CA VAL A 106 4.41 0.71 -12.15
C VAL A 106 4.56 -0.06 -10.85
N TYR A 107 5.16 0.56 -9.84
CA TYR A 107 5.42 -0.07 -8.54
C TYR A 107 4.55 0.53 -7.43
N THR A 108 3.86 -0.33 -6.69
CA THR A 108 3.13 0.10 -5.49
C THR A 108 4.08 0.09 -4.29
N SER A 109 4.47 1.27 -3.85
CA SER A 109 5.25 1.54 -2.65
C SER A 109 4.34 1.93 -1.47
N THR A 110 4.87 2.65 -0.49
CA THR A 110 4.15 3.06 0.72
C THR A 110 4.78 4.33 1.31
N PRO A 111 4.02 5.23 1.94
CA PRO A 111 4.60 6.34 2.70
C PRO A 111 5.47 5.89 3.87
N SER A 112 5.38 4.61 4.29
CA SER A 112 6.26 4.07 5.34
C SER A 112 7.75 4.09 4.96
N VAL A 113 8.09 4.18 3.67
CA VAL A 113 9.50 4.30 3.22
C VAL A 113 10.15 5.63 3.60
N THR A 114 9.33 6.63 3.94
CA THR A 114 9.78 7.95 4.42
C THR A 114 9.48 8.17 5.89
N HIS A 115 8.98 7.15 6.61
CA HIS A 115 8.64 7.29 8.02
C HIS A 115 9.91 7.54 8.83
N ARG A 116 9.92 8.68 9.53
CA ARG A 116 10.96 9.07 10.48
C ARG A 116 10.25 9.33 11.79
N ALA A 117 10.54 8.51 12.80
CA ALA A 117 9.78 8.39 14.06
C ALA A 117 9.40 9.73 14.73
N THR A 118 10.15 10.81 14.49
CA THR A 118 9.97 12.15 15.09
C THR A 118 9.80 13.29 14.08
N HIS A 119 9.68 13.02 12.78
CA HIS A 119 9.54 14.06 11.76
C HIS A 119 8.20 13.93 11.04
N PRO A 120 7.16 14.67 11.47
CA PRO A 120 5.90 14.70 10.75
C PRO A 120 6.12 15.22 9.34
N VAL A 121 5.37 14.67 8.39
CA VAL A 121 5.31 15.22 7.04
C VAL A 121 3.99 15.95 6.90
N GLU A 122 4.09 17.26 6.68
CA GLU A 122 2.94 18.16 6.60
C GLU A 122 2.98 18.91 5.28
N GLY A 123 2.31 18.34 4.27
CA GLY A 123 2.11 18.99 2.98
C GLY A 123 3.31 18.98 2.05
N LEU A 124 4.31 18.14 2.31
CA LEU A 124 5.48 18.00 1.45
C LEU A 124 5.26 16.93 0.36
N GLY A 125 5.84 17.17 -0.81
CA GLY A 125 5.91 16.24 -1.93
C GLY A 125 6.94 15.13 -1.74
N ALA A 126 6.90 14.11 -2.60
CA ALA A 126 7.78 12.95 -2.50
C ALA A 126 9.26 13.27 -2.81
N ASP A 127 9.51 14.32 -3.57
CA ASP A 127 10.82 14.89 -3.91
C ASP A 127 11.42 15.75 -2.78
N GLU A 128 10.58 16.23 -1.86
CA GLU A 128 10.99 17.04 -0.70
C GLU A 128 11.23 16.19 0.55
N VAL A 129 10.71 14.96 0.57
CA VAL A 129 10.75 14.08 1.73
C VAL A 129 11.80 12.98 1.51
N PRO A 130 12.89 12.96 2.29
CA PRO A 130 13.91 11.93 2.17
C PRO A 130 13.37 10.56 2.62
N TYR A 131 14.08 9.50 2.20
CA TYR A 131 13.86 8.17 2.78
C TYR A 131 14.06 8.20 4.30
N GLY A 132 13.33 7.33 4.99
CA GLY A 132 13.52 7.11 6.41
C GLY A 132 14.87 6.47 6.72
N GLU A 133 15.32 6.64 7.96
CA GLU A 133 16.53 6.04 8.51
C GLU A 133 16.14 5.19 9.73
N ASP A 134 16.96 4.20 10.09
CA ASP A 134 16.80 3.38 11.30
C ASP A 134 15.40 2.76 11.49
N PHE A 135 14.84 2.24 10.39
CA PHE A 135 13.51 1.65 10.39
C PHE A 135 13.34 0.57 11.46
N GLN A 136 12.39 0.79 12.38
CA GLN A 136 12.03 -0.18 13.42
C GLN A 136 11.26 -1.40 12.87
N ALA A 137 10.62 -1.26 11.70
CA ALA A 137 9.83 -2.30 11.07
C ALA A 137 10.50 -2.85 9.80
N PRO A 138 10.70 -4.18 9.68
CA PRO A 138 11.24 -4.79 8.46
C PRO A 138 10.48 -4.45 7.19
N TYR A 139 9.17 -4.26 7.27
CA TYR A 139 8.35 -3.86 6.13
C TYR A 139 8.78 -2.51 5.53
N ALA A 140 8.93 -1.49 6.36
CA ALA A 140 9.33 -0.15 5.90
C ALA A 140 10.74 -0.18 5.28
N ALA A 141 11.68 -0.84 5.95
CA ALA A 141 13.06 -1.00 5.47
C ALA A 141 13.11 -1.69 4.10
N THR A 142 12.44 -2.84 3.97
CA THR A 142 12.49 -3.64 2.75
C THR A 142 11.74 -2.98 1.59
N LYS A 143 10.63 -2.26 1.86
CA LYS A 143 9.95 -1.46 0.82
C LYS A 143 10.77 -0.26 0.37
N ALA A 144 11.53 0.38 1.27
CA ALA A 144 12.44 1.46 0.92
C ALA A 144 13.56 0.97 -0.02
N ILE A 145 14.21 -0.15 0.31
CA ILE A 145 15.22 -0.79 -0.55
C ILE A 145 14.62 -1.11 -1.93
N ALA A 146 13.45 -1.75 -1.96
CA ALA A 146 12.79 -2.13 -3.20
C ALA A 146 12.40 -0.91 -4.06
N GLU A 147 11.87 0.16 -3.46
CA GLU A 147 11.56 1.40 -4.18
C GLU A 147 12.82 2.00 -4.80
N GLN A 148 13.91 2.11 -4.05
CA GLN A 148 15.17 2.63 -4.56
C GLN A 148 15.69 1.82 -5.76
N ARG A 149 15.56 0.49 -5.72
CA ARG A 149 15.95 -0.40 -6.84
C ARG A 149 15.06 -0.21 -8.07
N VAL A 150 13.76 -0.05 -7.90
CA VAL A 150 12.83 0.26 -9.00
C VAL A 150 13.19 1.59 -9.64
N LEU A 151 13.42 2.64 -8.85
CA LEU A 151 13.75 3.96 -9.38
C LEU A 151 15.13 3.97 -10.05
N ALA A 152 16.11 3.27 -9.48
CA ALA A 152 17.45 3.11 -10.07
C ALA A 152 17.43 2.31 -11.37
N ALA A 153 16.43 1.44 -11.57
CA ALA A 153 16.24 0.69 -12.81
C ALA A 153 15.56 1.51 -13.92
N ASN A 154 15.28 2.80 -13.72
CA ASN A 154 14.72 3.66 -14.76
C ASN A 154 15.79 4.08 -15.79
N ASP A 155 15.56 3.77 -17.07
CA ASP A 155 16.41 4.25 -18.17
C ASP A 155 15.65 4.33 -19.51
N VAL A 156 16.39 4.47 -20.62
CA VAL A 156 15.86 4.59 -21.98
C VAL A 156 15.05 3.37 -22.46
N SER A 157 15.20 2.21 -21.80
CA SER A 157 14.53 0.96 -22.17
C SER A 157 13.44 0.54 -21.19
N LEU A 158 13.59 0.87 -19.90
CA LEU A 158 12.59 0.60 -18.86
C LEU A 158 12.23 1.88 -18.13
N ALA A 159 11.01 2.37 -18.34
CA ALA A 159 10.44 3.44 -17.53
C ALA A 159 9.82 2.88 -16.26
N THR A 160 10.15 3.48 -15.11
CA THR A 160 9.59 3.07 -13.81
C THR A 160 8.91 4.23 -13.10
N VAL A 161 7.90 3.93 -12.27
CA VAL A 161 7.27 4.92 -11.38
C VAL A 161 6.85 4.23 -10.08
N ALA A 162 7.04 4.90 -8.95
CA ALA A 162 6.65 4.39 -7.64
C ALA A 162 5.50 5.21 -7.02
N LEU A 163 4.43 4.55 -6.58
CA LEU A 163 3.29 5.22 -5.95
C LEU A 163 3.21 4.83 -4.47
N ARG A 164 3.08 5.82 -3.58
CA ARG A 164 3.04 5.67 -2.12
C ARG A 164 1.63 5.98 -1.59
N PRO A 165 0.62 5.12 -1.84
CA PRO A 165 -0.72 5.32 -1.30
C PRO A 165 -0.75 5.12 0.22
N ARG A 166 -1.55 5.91 0.92
CA ARG A 166 -1.66 5.85 2.39
C ARG A 166 -2.97 5.24 2.84
N LEU A 167 -2.88 4.22 3.72
CA LEU A 167 -4.02 3.62 4.44
C LEU A 167 -5.22 3.41 3.51
N ILE A 168 -5.06 2.54 2.52
CA ILE A 168 -6.11 2.30 1.53
C ILE A 168 -7.31 1.65 2.20
N TRP A 169 -8.51 2.18 1.96
CA TRP A 169 -9.77 1.67 2.51
C TRP A 169 -10.90 1.75 1.47
N GLY A 170 -11.96 0.96 1.70
CA GLY A 170 -13.13 0.92 0.82
C GLY A 170 -13.78 -0.47 0.79
N PRO A 171 -14.82 -0.65 -0.03
CA PRO A 171 -15.45 -1.95 -0.24
C PRO A 171 -14.45 -3.05 -0.59
N GLY A 172 -14.49 -4.17 0.12
CA GLY A 172 -13.55 -5.29 -0.06
C GLY A 172 -12.27 -5.21 0.79
N ASP A 173 -12.10 -4.18 1.63
CA ASP A 173 -11.01 -4.13 2.61
C ASP A 173 -11.13 -5.28 3.61
N GLN A 174 -10.05 -6.07 3.74
CA GLN A 174 -9.95 -7.21 4.65
C GLN A 174 -9.02 -6.96 5.85
N GLN A 175 -8.34 -5.81 5.89
CA GLN A 175 -7.24 -5.56 6.82
C GLN A 175 -7.49 -4.37 7.73
N LEU A 176 -7.86 -3.19 7.21
CA LEU A 176 -7.92 -1.98 8.04
C LEU A 176 -9.26 -1.87 8.77
N VAL A 177 -10.35 -1.66 8.02
CA VAL A 177 -11.68 -1.40 8.58
C VAL A 177 -12.19 -2.60 9.40
N PRO A 178 -12.09 -3.87 8.94
CA PRO A 178 -12.55 -5.01 9.73
C PRO A 178 -11.81 -5.17 11.06
N ARG A 179 -10.48 -4.97 11.08
CA ARG A 179 -9.69 -5.06 12.32
C ARG A 179 -10.00 -3.94 13.30
N LEU A 180 -10.27 -2.73 12.80
CA LEU A 180 -10.73 -1.60 13.64
C LEU A 180 -12.09 -1.92 14.25
N ALA A 181 -13.06 -2.35 13.43
CA ALA A 181 -14.40 -2.71 13.85
C ALA A 181 -14.41 -3.83 14.91
N GLU A 182 -13.60 -4.87 14.70
CA GLU A 182 -13.50 -5.98 15.65
C GLU A 182 -12.96 -5.52 17.01
N ARG A 183 -11.88 -4.73 17.01
CA ARG A 183 -11.32 -4.17 18.25
C ARG A 183 -12.29 -3.22 18.95
N ALA A 184 -13.08 -2.47 18.19
CA ALA A 184 -14.10 -1.57 18.73
C ALA A 184 -15.23 -2.33 19.41
N ARG A 185 -15.77 -3.37 18.74
CA ARG A 185 -16.81 -4.26 19.30
C ARG A 185 -16.35 -4.97 20.58
N GLN A 186 -15.08 -5.36 20.65
CA GLN A 186 -14.48 -5.94 21.85
C GLN A 186 -14.16 -4.91 22.95
N GLY A 187 -14.39 -3.61 22.74
CA GLY A 187 -14.03 -2.55 23.69
C GLY A 187 -12.52 -2.35 23.89
N ARG A 188 -11.70 -2.87 22.96
CA ARG A 188 -10.23 -2.89 23.02
C ARG A 188 -9.57 -1.81 22.15
N LEU A 189 -10.31 -1.18 21.25
CA LEU A 189 -9.78 -0.09 20.42
C LEU A 189 -9.47 1.14 21.29
N ARG A 190 -8.29 1.71 21.09
CA ARG A 190 -7.83 2.94 21.75
C ARG A 190 -7.16 3.82 20.70
N LEU A 191 -7.41 5.12 20.76
CA LEU A 191 -6.66 6.11 19.99
C LEU A 191 -5.29 6.32 20.64
N VAL A 192 -4.26 6.57 19.84
CA VAL A 192 -2.92 6.91 20.33
C VAL A 192 -2.75 8.42 20.26
N GLY A 193 -2.37 9.06 21.37
CA GLY A 193 -2.33 10.51 21.48
C GLY A 193 -3.71 11.11 21.76
N ASP A 194 -3.94 12.37 21.38
CA ASP A 194 -5.23 13.06 21.56
C ASP A 194 -6.21 12.80 20.39
N GLY A 195 -5.73 12.22 19.29
CA GLY A 195 -6.49 11.90 18.09
C GLY A 195 -6.76 13.10 17.17
N ASN A 196 -6.15 14.26 17.44
CA ASN A 196 -6.26 15.46 16.62
C ASN A 196 -5.20 15.53 15.51
N ASN A 197 -4.28 14.56 15.48
CA ASN A 197 -3.29 14.46 14.42
C ASN A 197 -4.00 14.29 13.07
N LYS A 198 -3.74 15.22 12.16
CA LYS A 198 -4.28 15.17 10.81
C LYS A 198 -3.64 14.04 10.03
N VAL A 199 -4.49 13.25 9.39
CA VAL A 199 -4.10 12.11 8.58
C VAL A 199 -4.85 12.13 7.27
N ASP A 200 -4.09 11.92 6.20
CA ASP A 200 -4.67 11.69 4.89
C ASP A 200 -4.71 10.19 4.57
N THR A 201 -5.77 9.74 3.91
CA THR A 201 -5.98 8.33 3.54
C THR A 201 -6.41 8.23 2.09
N THR A 202 -6.43 7.02 1.53
CA THR A 202 -6.78 6.84 0.11
C THR A 202 -7.97 5.90 -0.01
N TYR A 203 -9.05 6.36 -0.64
CA TYR A 203 -10.12 5.47 -1.06
C TYR A 203 -9.62 4.54 -2.18
N ILE A 204 -10.05 3.27 -2.14
CA ILE A 204 -9.55 2.22 -3.03
C ILE A 204 -9.59 2.58 -4.52
N ASP A 205 -10.68 3.20 -4.98
CA ASP A 205 -10.81 3.56 -6.40
C ASP A 205 -9.87 4.73 -6.78
N ASN A 206 -9.61 5.66 -5.86
CA ASN A 206 -8.63 6.73 -6.07
C ASN A 206 -7.20 6.17 -6.10
N ALA A 207 -6.90 5.20 -5.22
CA ALA A 207 -5.61 4.51 -5.24
C ALA A 207 -5.40 3.81 -6.59
N ALA A 208 -6.40 3.08 -7.09
CA ALA A 208 -6.34 2.44 -8.39
C ALA A 208 -6.22 3.46 -9.54
N LEU A 209 -7.01 4.54 -9.51
CA LEU A 209 -6.95 5.64 -10.48
C LEU A 209 -5.55 6.22 -10.60
N ALA A 210 -4.87 6.48 -9.49
CA ALA A 210 -3.49 6.98 -9.51
C ALA A 210 -2.55 6.05 -10.27
N HIS A 211 -2.71 4.73 -10.12
CA HIS A 211 -1.89 3.74 -10.84
C HIS A 211 -2.19 3.74 -12.33
N PHE A 212 -3.46 3.89 -12.73
CA PHE A 212 -3.84 3.95 -14.15
C PHE A 212 -3.32 5.22 -14.81
N LEU A 213 -3.50 6.38 -14.18
CA LEU A 213 -3.00 7.66 -14.71
C LEU A 213 -1.46 7.67 -14.81
N ALA A 214 -0.77 7.16 -13.78
CA ALA A 214 0.67 7.01 -13.82
C ALA A 214 1.10 6.09 -14.96
N PHE A 215 0.42 4.95 -15.16
CA PHE A 215 0.70 4.01 -16.25
C PHE A 215 0.48 4.62 -17.63
N GLU A 216 -0.62 5.35 -17.83
CA GLU A 216 -0.95 6.01 -19.11
C GLU A 216 0.08 7.07 -19.49
N ALA A 217 0.59 7.82 -18.51
CA ALA A 217 1.64 8.81 -18.70
C ALA A 217 3.06 8.23 -18.80
N LEU A 218 3.26 6.96 -18.40
CA LEU A 218 4.60 6.37 -18.27
C LEU A 218 5.19 5.96 -19.62
N ALA A 219 6.32 6.57 -19.95
CA ALA A 219 7.18 6.18 -21.06
C ALA A 219 8.64 6.54 -20.73
N PRO A 220 9.64 5.94 -21.40
CA PRO A 220 11.02 6.37 -21.23
C PRO A 220 11.16 7.88 -21.48
N GLY A 221 11.74 8.60 -20.52
CA GLY A 221 11.87 10.06 -20.55
C GLY A 221 10.61 10.85 -20.18
N ALA A 222 9.50 10.20 -19.82
CA ALA A 222 8.29 10.90 -19.35
C ALA A 222 8.55 11.66 -18.04
N ALA A 223 7.74 12.70 -17.79
CA ALA A 223 7.87 13.52 -16.59
C ALA A 223 7.77 12.70 -15.29
N CYS A 224 7.01 11.61 -15.28
CA CYS A 224 6.84 10.73 -14.13
C CYS A 224 7.87 9.59 -14.02
N ALA A 225 8.70 9.38 -15.05
CA ALA A 225 9.64 8.29 -15.10
C ALA A 225 10.79 8.49 -14.08
N GLY A 226 11.15 7.42 -13.36
CA GLY A 226 12.20 7.41 -12.36
C GLY A 226 11.85 8.15 -11.07
N LYS A 227 10.57 8.43 -10.81
CA LYS A 227 10.10 9.21 -9.66
C LYS A 227 9.14 8.44 -8.76
N ALA A 228 9.06 8.88 -7.50
CA ALA A 228 8.09 8.43 -6.53
C ALA A 228 7.04 9.51 -6.25
N TYR A 229 5.82 9.12 -5.89
CA TYR A 229 4.70 10.03 -5.63
C TYR A 229 3.89 9.61 -4.41
N PHE A 230 3.54 10.55 -3.54
CA PHE A 230 2.52 10.31 -2.53
C PHE A 230 1.13 10.37 -3.15
N ILE A 231 0.28 9.41 -2.79
CA ILE A 231 -1.10 9.30 -3.25
C ILE A 231 -2.03 9.30 -2.04
N SER A 232 -3.04 10.16 -2.06
CA SER A 232 -4.07 10.27 -1.03
C SER A 232 -5.40 10.80 -1.58
N ASN A 233 -6.39 11.00 -0.72
CA ASN A 233 -7.66 11.65 -1.05
C ASN A 233 -7.57 13.19 -1.02
N GLY A 234 -6.55 13.78 -0.40
CA GLY A 234 -6.41 15.24 -0.29
C GLY A 234 -7.39 15.87 0.70
N GLU A 235 -7.96 15.05 1.59
CA GLU A 235 -8.94 15.46 2.60
C GLU A 235 -8.40 15.10 3.99
N PRO A 236 -7.37 15.82 4.50
CA PRO A 236 -6.76 15.49 5.78
C PRO A 236 -7.74 15.73 6.93
N LEU A 237 -8.11 14.65 7.63
CA LEU A 237 -9.02 14.67 8.77
C LEU A 237 -8.28 14.35 10.08
N PRO A 238 -8.78 14.80 11.23
CA PRO A 238 -8.33 14.28 12.52
C PRO A 238 -8.47 12.76 12.57
N MET A 239 -7.45 12.05 13.07
CA MET A 239 -7.46 10.58 13.18
C MET A 239 -8.70 10.05 13.89
N ARG A 240 -9.11 10.70 14.99
CA ARG A 240 -10.31 10.33 15.75
C ARG A 240 -11.56 10.38 14.87
N GLU A 241 -11.70 11.45 14.10
CA GLU A 241 -12.86 11.68 13.25
C GLU A 241 -12.92 10.62 12.15
N LEU A 242 -11.82 10.40 11.43
CA LEU A 242 -11.74 9.40 10.38
C LEU A 242 -12.03 7.98 10.91
N VAL A 243 -11.41 7.58 12.01
CA VAL A 243 -11.63 6.26 12.62
C VAL A 243 -13.10 6.07 12.99
N ASN A 244 -13.72 7.07 13.63
CA ASN A 244 -15.12 6.97 14.01
C ASN A 244 -16.07 6.99 12.81
N GLN A 245 -15.76 7.73 11.74
CA GLN A 245 -16.53 7.69 10.50
C GLN A 245 -16.47 6.30 9.83
N LEU A 246 -15.29 5.67 9.77
CA LEU A 246 -15.12 4.31 9.24
C LEU A 246 -15.87 3.28 10.09
N LEU A 247 -15.79 3.38 11.42
CA LEU A 247 -16.52 2.49 12.34
C LEU A 247 -18.03 2.62 12.17
N ALA A 248 -18.53 3.86 12.08
CA ALA A 248 -19.95 4.12 11.86
C ALA A 248 -20.44 3.56 10.51
N ALA A 249 -19.63 3.66 9.45
CA ALA A 249 -19.97 3.12 8.13
C ALA A 249 -20.21 1.60 8.15
N VAL A 250 -19.52 0.86 9.02
CA VAL A 250 -19.65 -0.61 9.16
C VAL A 250 -20.46 -1.04 10.38
N GLY A 251 -21.21 -0.12 11.01
CA GLY A 251 -22.06 -0.40 12.17
C GLY A 251 -21.28 -0.86 13.41
N ALA A 252 -20.04 -0.40 13.58
CA ALA A 252 -19.23 -0.68 14.77
C ALA A 252 -19.31 0.48 15.79
N PRO A 253 -19.09 0.23 17.09
CA PRO A 253 -19.09 1.27 18.12
C PRO A 253 -17.99 2.29 17.86
N THR A 254 -18.24 3.58 18.16
CA THR A 254 -17.21 4.61 18.12
C THR A 254 -16.19 4.43 19.26
N VAL A 255 -15.03 5.05 19.12
CA VAL A 255 -13.96 5.06 20.11
C VAL A 255 -13.62 6.48 20.57
N ASP A 256 -13.74 6.70 21.87
CA ASP A 256 -13.30 7.96 22.50
C ASP A 256 -12.09 7.78 23.40
N LYS A 257 -11.86 6.55 23.88
CA LYS A 257 -10.77 6.20 24.79
C LYS A 257 -9.43 6.33 24.08
N ALA A 258 -8.52 7.07 24.70
CA ALA A 258 -7.17 7.28 24.20
C ALA A 258 -6.11 6.76 25.19
N ILE A 259 -4.92 6.46 24.68
CA ILE A 259 -3.72 6.19 25.45
C ILE A 259 -2.61 7.13 24.99
N SER A 260 -1.75 7.57 25.92
CA SER A 260 -0.61 8.41 25.55
C SER A 260 0.32 7.68 24.58
N PHE A 261 1.02 8.42 23.71
CA PHE A 261 2.05 7.85 22.84
C PHE A 261 3.10 7.05 23.63
N LYS A 262 3.58 7.60 24.76
CA LYS A 262 4.55 6.92 25.63
C LYS A 262 4.03 5.58 26.14
N THR A 263 2.75 5.51 26.52
CA THR A 263 2.10 4.27 26.94
C THR A 263 1.99 3.28 25.78
N ALA A 264 1.52 3.73 24.62
CA ALA A 264 1.41 2.91 23.41
C ALA A 264 2.78 2.34 22.99
N TYR A 265 3.81 3.17 22.99
CA TYR A 265 5.18 2.78 22.64
C TYR A 265 5.73 1.71 23.60
N ARG A 266 5.53 1.87 24.90
CA ARG A 266 5.94 0.88 25.91
C ARG A 266 5.20 -0.44 25.76
N ILE A 267 3.88 -0.40 25.53
CA ILE A 267 3.09 -1.60 25.25
C ILE A 267 3.61 -2.29 23.99
N GLY A 268 3.88 -1.54 22.92
CA GLY A 268 4.48 -2.05 21.70
C GLY A 268 5.82 -2.76 21.96
N ALA A 269 6.73 -2.13 22.70
CA ALA A 269 8.03 -2.73 23.04
C ALA A 269 7.89 -4.04 23.83
N VAL A 270 6.95 -4.10 24.78
CA VAL A 270 6.66 -5.32 25.55
C VAL A 270 6.06 -6.40 24.66
N CYS A 271 5.09 -6.07 23.82
CA CYS A 271 4.50 -7.01 22.87
C CYS A 271 5.55 -7.60 21.92
N GLU A 272 6.42 -6.77 21.36
CA GLU A 272 7.51 -7.19 20.47
C GLU A 272 8.51 -8.11 21.18
N ARG A 273 8.76 -7.92 22.49
CA ARG A 273 9.65 -8.81 23.26
C ARG A 273 8.98 -10.13 23.63
N LEU A 274 7.70 -10.09 24.01
CA LEU A 274 6.97 -11.27 24.52
C LEU A 274 6.44 -12.17 23.40
N TRP A 275 6.01 -11.64 22.25
CA TRP A 275 5.49 -12.46 21.14
C TRP A 275 6.43 -13.57 20.67
N PRO A 276 7.72 -13.28 20.37
CA PRO A 276 8.65 -14.32 19.93
C PRO A 276 9.04 -15.23 21.10
N LEU A 277 9.16 -14.69 22.31
CA LEU A 277 9.51 -15.45 23.52
C LEU A 277 8.44 -16.49 23.86
N LEU A 278 7.17 -16.11 23.77
CA LEU A 278 6.01 -16.97 24.07
C LEU A 278 5.52 -17.76 22.86
N ARG A 279 6.17 -17.60 21.69
CA ARG A 279 5.82 -18.26 20.42
C ARG A 279 4.33 -18.09 20.04
N LEU A 280 3.78 -16.91 20.32
CA LEU A 280 2.38 -16.60 20.01
C LEU A 280 2.20 -16.52 18.49
N ARG A 281 1.10 -17.10 18.00
CA ARG A 281 0.73 -17.04 16.58
C ARG A 281 0.17 -15.66 16.22
N GLY A 282 0.44 -15.20 15.00
CA GLY A 282 -0.09 -13.94 14.48
C GLY A 282 0.69 -12.69 14.89
N GLU A 283 0.21 -11.53 14.47
CA GLU A 283 0.83 -10.23 14.77
C GLU A 283 0.44 -9.76 16.19
N PRO A 284 1.35 -9.11 16.93
CA PRO A 284 1.01 -8.46 18.18
C PRO A 284 -0.05 -7.37 17.96
N PRO A 285 -0.91 -7.10 18.97
CA PRO A 285 -1.97 -6.12 18.87
C PRO A 285 -1.44 -4.69 18.67
N LEU A 286 -0.21 -4.42 19.12
CA LEU A 286 0.49 -3.16 18.98
C LEU A 286 2.00 -3.40 18.83
N THR A 287 2.63 -2.69 17.92
CA THR A 287 4.10 -2.58 17.77
C THR A 287 4.51 -1.13 18.00
N ARG A 288 5.79 -0.86 18.27
CA ARG A 288 6.35 0.49 18.34
C ARG A 288 6.11 1.24 17.03
N PHE A 289 6.32 0.57 15.89
CA PHE A 289 6.03 1.12 14.56
C PHE A 289 4.55 1.54 14.40
N LEU A 290 3.62 0.70 14.84
CA LEU A 290 2.19 1.04 14.78
C LEU A 290 1.85 2.21 15.72
N ALA A 291 2.45 2.27 16.91
CA ALA A 291 2.26 3.37 17.84
C ALA A 291 2.75 4.72 17.27
N GLU A 292 3.90 4.73 16.59
CA GLU A 292 4.41 5.92 15.89
C GLU A 292 3.51 6.34 14.73
N GLN A 293 3.15 5.41 13.84
CA GLN A 293 2.29 5.69 12.69
C GLN A 293 0.91 6.24 13.07
N LEU A 294 0.37 5.82 14.21
CA LEU A 294 -0.93 6.28 14.69
C LEU A 294 -0.89 7.67 15.35
N CYS A 295 0.27 8.11 15.84
CA CYS A 295 0.40 9.35 16.60
C CYS A 295 0.97 10.52 15.78
N THR A 296 1.73 10.24 14.73
CA THR A 296 2.41 11.29 13.96
C THR A 296 1.50 11.84 12.85
N PRO A 297 1.33 13.17 12.73
CA PRO A 297 0.65 13.79 11.59
C PRO A 297 1.33 13.43 10.28
N HIS A 298 0.54 13.02 9.30
CA HIS A 298 1.03 12.69 7.98
C HIS A 298 -0.03 13.05 6.94
N TRP A 299 0.22 14.14 6.22
CA TRP A 299 -0.49 14.49 5.01
C TRP A 299 0.53 14.99 3.99
N TYR A 300 0.35 14.65 2.73
CA TYR A 300 1.37 14.80 1.70
C TYR A 300 0.85 15.66 0.57
N SER A 301 1.75 16.41 -0.08
CA SER A 301 1.39 17.10 -1.32
C SER A 301 1.29 16.10 -2.46
N MET A 302 0.16 16.14 -3.16
CA MET A 302 -0.07 15.42 -4.41
C MET A 302 0.18 16.31 -5.63
N GLU A 303 0.67 17.55 -5.46
CA GLU A 303 0.97 18.44 -6.57
C GLU A 303 1.92 17.81 -7.60
N PRO A 304 3.00 17.09 -7.21
CA PRO A 304 3.83 16.39 -8.20
C PRO A 304 3.05 15.36 -9.03
N ALA A 305 2.12 14.62 -8.40
CA ALA A 305 1.30 13.62 -9.08
C ALA A 305 0.27 14.27 -10.03
N ARG A 306 -0.35 15.38 -9.59
CA ARG A 306 -1.25 16.19 -10.42
C ARG A 306 -0.51 16.77 -11.63
N ARG A 307 0.69 17.31 -11.42
CA ARG A 307 1.51 17.92 -12.47
C ARG A 307 1.98 16.88 -13.50
N ASP A 308 2.54 15.76 -13.03
CA ASP A 308 3.28 14.84 -13.91
C ASP A 308 2.37 13.82 -14.61
N PHE A 309 1.20 13.50 -14.05
CA PHE A 309 0.24 12.56 -14.65
C PHE A 309 -1.24 12.86 -14.35
N GLY A 310 -1.58 14.09 -13.94
CA GLY A 310 -2.98 14.53 -13.86
C GLY A 310 -3.80 13.94 -12.71
N TYR A 311 -3.17 13.37 -11.68
CA TYR A 311 -3.92 12.77 -10.58
C TYR A 311 -4.74 13.80 -9.78
N VAL A 312 -6.05 13.58 -9.77
CA VAL A 312 -7.02 14.26 -8.92
C VAL A 312 -7.98 13.18 -8.37
N PRO A 313 -8.17 13.08 -7.05
CA PRO A 313 -9.13 12.16 -6.44
C PRO A 313 -10.54 12.37 -7.00
N GLN A 314 -11.22 11.29 -7.39
CA GLN A 314 -12.58 11.34 -7.96
C GLN A 314 -13.66 10.99 -6.93
N VAL A 315 -13.28 10.30 -5.86
CA VAL A 315 -14.18 9.89 -4.78
C VAL A 315 -13.77 10.59 -3.49
N SER A 316 -14.65 11.44 -2.94
CA SER A 316 -14.44 12.05 -1.63
C SER A 316 -14.52 11.00 -0.51
N ILE A 317 -14.01 11.32 0.68
CA ILE A 317 -14.14 10.49 1.88
C ILE A 317 -15.63 10.25 2.18
N GLU A 318 -16.48 11.27 2.07
CA GLU A 318 -17.93 11.15 2.29
C GLU A 318 -18.57 10.11 1.36
N GLU A 319 -18.32 10.22 0.05
CA GLU A 319 -18.84 9.28 -0.94
C GLU A 319 -18.26 7.88 -0.74
N GLY A 320 -16.96 7.78 -0.42
CA GLY A 320 -16.29 6.53 -0.10
C GLY A 320 -16.92 5.82 1.10
N LEU A 321 -17.27 6.56 2.15
CA LEU A 321 -17.94 6.05 3.35
C LEU A 321 -19.36 5.57 3.04
N ARG A 322 -20.10 6.30 2.18
CA ARG A 322 -21.42 5.89 1.72
C ARG A 322 -21.36 4.56 0.98
N ARG A 323 -20.39 4.40 0.07
CA ARG A 323 -20.16 3.13 -0.67
C ARG A 323 -19.73 2.00 0.27
N LEU A 324 -18.84 2.28 1.22
CA LEU A 324 -18.40 1.31 2.23
C LEU A 324 -19.60 0.80 3.06
N LYS A 325 -20.46 1.71 3.52
CA LYS A 325 -21.70 1.38 4.24
C LYS A 325 -22.63 0.51 3.41
N ALA A 326 -22.86 0.86 2.14
CA ALA A 326 -23.68 0.07 1.23
C ALA A 326 -23.12 -1.35 1.05
N SER A 327 -21.80 -1.49 0.90
CA SER A 327 -21.16 -2.81 0.74
C SER A 327 -21.17 -3.67 2.01
N SER A 328 -21.29 -3.05 3.18
CA SER A 328 -21.31 -3.77 4.47
C SER A 328 -22.70 -4.27 4.85
N ALA A 329 -23.73 -3.77 4.16
CA ALA A 329 -25.14 -4.16 4.35
C ALA A 329 -25.62 -5.24 3.36
N ALA A 330 -24.79 -5.57 2.36
CA ALA A 330 -25.02 -6.61 1.37
C ALA A 330 -24.36 -7.93 1.80
#